data_AF-A0A225WWV8-F1
#
_entry.id   AF-A0A225WWV8-F1
#
_cell.length_a   1.000
_cell.length_b   1.000
_cell.length_c   1.000
_cell.angle_alpha   90.00
_cell.angle_beta   90.00
_cell.angle_gamma   90.00
#
_symmetry.space_group_name_H-M   'P 1'
#
loop_
_entity.id
_entity.type
_entity.pdbx_description
1 polymer ?
#
loop_
_entity_poly.entity_id
_entity_poly.type
_entity_poly.pdbx_seq_one_letter_code
_entity_poly.pdbx_strand_id
1 'polypeptide(L)'
;MKVNVYVAAEGDASARRICWYTGTSDAQVERAIRIQLKLPRGTEFLLRDADGDVVPASSALPNGQHYTIVVHEDAEMQDIASTSTAINASITKPITSTSNDESSMMTQEQATSTPSPKRRRLESEEVVDNVATAPAVDPMPTVATPTRSEAVESRPIGTIIAQFVDTFTRPIANDDNVSFIPNTGRFGLYELYCQLVQDKKCHPKREDVFYKMTSMHGKVDRQRVNRYYQCTEENGDGKQFVQCKPQGKGVLIRRYRKVGTVEELEDVVRTAPFISWLGLDAKEVVPKYERFVNGFVPIAKGEYRAQSTWVQPSTDAIQQALRA
;
A
#
# COMPACT_ATOMS: atom_id res chain seq x y z
N MET A 1 -19.57 -1.78 2.66
CA MET A 1 -20.46 -2.58 1.79
C MET A 1 -19.63 -3.13 0.63
N LYS A 2 -19.91 -4.35 0.13
CA LYS A 2 -19.20 -4.93 -1.03
C LYS A 2 -20.01 -4.66 -2.29
N VAL A 3 -19.38 -4.14 -3.32
CA VAL A 3 -19.97 -3.91 -4.65
C VAL A 3 -19.32 -4.89 -5.63
N ASN A 4 -20.10 -5.39 -6.58
CA ASN A 4 -19.59 -6.22 -7.67
C ASN A 4 -20.34 -5.96 -8.97
N VAL A 5 -19.67 -6.09 -10.09
CA VAL A 5 -20.22 -5.99 -11.46
C VAL A 5 -19.64 -7.11 -12.32
N TYR A 6 -20.26 -7.36 -13.46
CA TYR A 6 -19.78 -8.31 -14.46
C TYR A 6 -19.41 -7.55 -15.73
N VAL A 7 -18.17 -7.71 -16.22
CA VAL A 7 -17.69 -6.97 -17.39
C VAL A 7 -17.16 -7.95 -18.44
N ALA A 8 -17.68 -7.87 -19.66
CA ALA A 8 -17.23 -8.64 -20.82
C ALA A 8 -16.37 -7.77 -21.76
N ALA A 9 -15.41 -8.40 -22.43
CA ALA A 9 -14.73 -7.77 -23.56
C ALA A 9 -15.64 -7.78 -24.80
N GLU A 10 -15.47 -6.82 -25.70
CA GLU A 10 -16.25 -6.76 -26.94
C GLU A 10 -16.02 -8.03 -27.78
N GLY A 11 -17.10 -8.75 -28.10
CA GLY A 11 -17.03 -10.03 -28.80
C GLY A 11 -16.69 -11.26 -27.95
N ASP A 12 -16.44 -11.11 -26.64
CA ASP A 12 -16.25 -12.23 -25.71
C ASP A 12 -17.57 -12.57 -25.00
N ALA A 13 -17.96 -13.86 -25.02
CA ALA A 13 -19.14 -14.35 -24.33
C ALA A 13 -18.92 -14.47 -22.80
N SER A 14 -17.68 -14.37 -22.32
CA SER A 14 -17.33 -14.61 -20.91
C SER A 14 -17.15 -13.32 -20.11
N ALA A 15 -18.21 -12.92 -19.39
CA ALA A 15 -18.12 -11.79 -18.46
C ALA A 15 -17.27 -12.14 -17.22
N ARG A 16 -16.38 -11.23 -16.82
CA ARG A 16 -15.55 -11.35 -15.62
C ARG A 16 -16.20 -10.62 -14.46
N ARG A 17 -16.27 -11.27 -13.31
CA ARG A 17 -16.80 -10.67 -12.08
C ARG A 17 -15.74 -9.82 -11.40
N ILE A 18 -16.04 -8.54 -11.22
CA ILE A 18 -15.14 -7.55 -10.60
C ILE A 18 -15.80 -7.07 -9.31
N CYS A 19 -15.06 -7.07 -8.21
CA CYS A 19 -15.58 -6.75 -6.88
C CYS A 19 -14.68 -5.72 -6.19
N TRP A 20 -15.28 -4.78 -5.46
CA TRP A 20 -14.58 -3.83 -4.60
C TRP A 20 -15.38 -3.51 -3.33
N TYR A 21 -14.75 -2.79 -2.42
CA TYR A 21 -15.38 -2.27 -1.20
C TYR A 21 -15.71 -0.79 -1.37
N THR A 22 -16.74 -0.31 -0.66
CA THR A 22 -17.08 1.12 -0.61
C THR A 22 -15.86 1.96 -0.22
N GLY A 23 -15.61 3.05 -0.94
CA GLY A 23 -14.44 3.92 -0.76
C GLY A 23 -13.24 3.60 -1.66
N THR A 24 -13.36 2.59 -2.53
CA THR A 24 -12.42 2.37 -3.64
C THR A 24 -12.58 3.51 -4.66
N SER A 25 -11.49 4.03 -5.23
CA SER A 25 -11.57 5.12 -6.22
C SER A 25 -11.89 4.62 -7.62
N ASP A 26 -12.41 5.50 -8.48
CA ASP A 26 -12.75 5.20 -9.88
C ASP A 26 -11.54 4.66 -10.65
N ALA A 27 -10.36 5.29 -10.47
CA ALA A 27 -9.10 4.83 -11.05
C ALA A 27 -8.69 3.41 -10.59
N GLN A 28 -9.04 3.00 -9.36
CA GLN A 28 -8.80 1.64 -8.88
C GLN A 28 -9.78 0.64 -9.52
N VAL A 29 -11.04 1.03 -9.74
CA VAL A 29 -12.04 0.20 -10.43
C VAL A 29 -11.69 0.01 -11.90
N GLU A 30 -11.36 1.10 -12.62
CA GLU A 30 -10.88 1.05 -14.00
C GLU A 30 -9.66 0.12 -14.13
N ARG A 31 -8.68 0.26 -13.22
CA ARG A 31 -7.49 -0.59 -13.18
C ARG A 31 -7.83 -2.06 -12.95
N ALA A 32 -8.80 -2.36 -12.08
CA ALA A 32 -9.24 -3.72 -11.82
C ALA A 32 -9.89 -4.36 -13.07
N ILE A 33 -10.69 -3.58 -13.80
CA ILE A 33 -11.28 -3.98 -15.08
C ILE A 33 -10.20 -4.29 -16.11
N ARG A 34 -9.25 -3.37 -16.29
CA ARG A 34 -8.12 -3.52 -17.22
C ARG A 34 -7.31 -4.79 -16.94
N ILE A 35 -7.00 -5.08 -15.67
CA ILE A 35 -6.25 -6.29 -15.28
C ILE A 35 -7.04 -7.57 -15.56
N GLN A 36 -8.32 -7.61 -15.16
CA GLN A 36 -9.15 -8.82 -15.28
C GLN A 36 -9.44 -9.19 -16.74
N LEU A 37 -9.55 -8.18 -17.62
CA LEU A 37 -9.81 -8.37 -19.04
C LEU A 37 -8.53 -8.28 -19.89
N LYS A 38 -7.36 -8.20 -19.27
CA LYS A 38 -6.04 -8.16 -19.93
C LYS A 38 -5.93 -7.05 -21.00
N LEU A 39 -6.56 -5.90 -20.78
CA LEU A 39 -6.49 -4.77 -21.70
C LEU A 39 -5.11 -4.08 -21.64
N PRO A 40 -4.60 -3.52 -22.75
CA PRO A 40 -3.34 -2.78 -22.76
C PRO A 40 -3.35 -1.55 -21.84
N ARG A 41 -2.17 -1.16 -21.35
CA ARG A 41 -2.01 -0.12 -20.31
C ARG A 41 -2.44 1.29 -20.73
N GLY A 42 -2.42 1.60 -22.03
CA GLY A 42 -2.80 2.91 -22.56
C GLY A 42 -4.18 2.95 -23.21
N THR A 43 -4.91 1.83 -23.21
CA THR A 43 -6.20 1.76 -23.90
C THR A 43 -7.26 2.51 -23.09
N GLU A 44 -7.80 3.56 -23.70
CA GLU A 44 -9.00 4.23 -23.22
C GLU A 44 -10.22 3.35 -23.49
N PHE A 45 -11.08 3.20 -22.49
CA PHE A 45 -12.27 2.39 -22.61
C PHE A 45 -13.41 2.94 -21.77
N LEU A 46 -14.62 2.63 -22.21
CA LEU A 46 -15.87 2.89 -21.52
C LEU A 46 -16.62 1.59 -21.30
N LEU A 47 -17.67 1.65 -20.47
CA LEU A 47 -18.54 0.54 -20.19
C LEU A 47 -19.91 0.81 -20.83
N ARG A 48 -20.41 -0.12 -21.63
CA ARG A 48 -21.78 -0.11 -22.13
C ARG A 48 -22.64 -1.00 -21.24
N ASP A 49 -23.74 -0.49 -20.72
CA ASP A 49 -24.68 -1.27 -19.93
C ASP A 49 -25.69 -2.06 -20.79
N ALA A 50 -26.69 -2.67 -20.14
CA ALA A 50 -27.72 -3.44 -20.82
C ALA A 50 -28.73 -2.58 -21.62
N ASP A 51 -28.88 -1.31 -21.25
CA ASP A 51 -29.76 -0.35 -21.92
C ASP A 51 -29.06 0.29 -23.14
N GLY A 52 -27.75 0.05 -23.29
CA GLY A 52 -26.91 0.55 -24.37
C GLY A 52 -26.22 1.86 -24.02
N ASP A 53 -26.39 2.36 -22.80
CA ASP A 53 -25.77 3.59 -22.32
C ASP A 53 -24.29 3.36 -22.06
N VAL A 54 -23.48 4.34 -22.47
CA VAL A 54 -22.02 4.29 -22.32
C VAL A 54 -21.61 5.17 -21.15
N VAL A 55 -21.00 4.55 -20.14
CA VAL A 55 -20.62 5.18 -18.88
C VAL A 55 -19.12 4.96 -18.59
N PRO A 56 -18.47 5.89 -17.87
CA PRO A 56 -17.10 5.67 -17.42
C PRO A 56 -17.03 4.56 -16.36
N ALA A 57 -15.85 3.94 -16.24
CA ALA A 57 -15.58 3.03 -15.13
C ALA A 57 -15.55 3.82 -13.80
N SER A 58 -16.51 3.56 -12.92
CA SER A 58 -16.64 4.28 -11.65
C SER A 58 -16.81 3.34 -10.45
N SER A 59 -16.38 3.79 -9.29
CA SER A 59 -16.65 3.14 -8.00
C SER A 59 -18.11 3.19 -7.58
N ALA A 60 -18.89 4.07 -8.20
CA ALA A 60 -20.32 4.26 -7.96
C ALA A 60 -21.22 3.38 -8.83
N LEU A 61 -20.67 2.44 -9.61
CA LEU A 61 -21.47 1.54 -10.45
C LEU A 61 -22.44 0.70 -9.59
N PRO A 62 -23.70 0.52 -10.04
CA PRO A 62 -24.68 -0.29 -9.33
C PRO A 62 -24.22 -1.74 -9.13
N ASN A 63 -24.49 -2.27 -7.95
CA ASN A 63 -24.12 -3.62 -7.57
C ASN A 63 -24.95 -4.67 -8.34
N GLY A 64 -24.26 -5.65 -8.94
CA GLY A 64 -24.83 -6.78 -9.66
C GLY A 64 -25.03 -6.57 -11.16
N GLN A 65 -24.71 -5.39 -11.70
CA GLN A 65 -24.93 -5.08 -13.11
C GLN A 65 -23.91 -5.70 -14.06
N HIS A 66 -24.34 -5.87 -15.31
CA HIS A 66 -23.52 -6.35 -16.43
C HIS A 66 -23.15 -5.21 -17.37
N TYR A 67 -21.90 -5.21 -17.82
CA TYR A 67 -21.36 -4.24 -18.77
C TYR A 67 -20.52 -4.92 -19.84
N THR A 68 -20.42 -4.27 -20.99
CA THR A 68 -19.49 -4.62 -22.08
C THR A 68 -18.48 -3.51 -22.26
N ILE A 69 -17.21 -3.84 -22.48
CA ILE A 69 -16.19 -2.84 -22.77
C ILE A 69 -16.39 -2.27 -24.17
N VAL A 70 -16.25 -0.96 -24.30
CA VAL A 70 -16.11 -0.24 -25.57
C VAL A 70 -14.73 0.41 -25.57
N VAL A 71 -13.85 -0.02 -26.48
CA VAL A 71 -12.51 0.54 -26.62
C VAL A 71 -12.55 1.71 -27.60
N HIS A 72 -11.89 2.82 -27.26
CA HIS A 72 -11.66 3.89 -28.23
C HIS A 72 -10.39 3.56 -29.02
N GLU A 73 -10.52 3.27 -30.31
CA GLU A 73 -9.37 3.20 -31.21
C GLU A 73 -9.08 4.61 -31.72
N ASP A 74 -7.89 5.14 -31.41
CA ASP A 74 -7.38 6.35 -32.03
C ASP A 74 -7.23 6.10 -33.54
N ALA A 75 -8.21 6.56 -34.30
CA ALA A 75 -8.15 6.56 -35.75
C ALA A 75 -7.22 7.69 -36.23
N GLU A 76 -5.92 7.42 -36.36
CA GLU A 76 -5.06 8.21 -37.25
C GLU A 76 -4.13 7.33 -38.12
N MET A 77 -4.32 7.52 -39.44
CA MET A 77 -3.44 7.24 -40.58
C MET A 77 -3.05 5.78 -40.91
N GLN A 78 -3.87 5.14 -41.75
CA GLN A 78 -3.37 4.47 -42.96
C GLN A 78 -4.22 4.87 -44.18
N ASP A 79 -3.59 5.64 -45.06
CA ASP A 79 -4.05 5.90 -46.42
C ASP A 79 -3.99 4.63 -47.28
N ILE A 80 -5.07 4.41 -48.03
CA ILE A 80 -5.14 3.92 -49.41
C ILE A 80 -4.46 2.57 -49.72
N ALA A 81 -5.28 1.53 -49.73
CA ALA A 81 -5.31 0.62 -50.88
C ALA A 81 -6.77 0.26 -51.20
N SER A 82 -7.30 0.96 -52.19
CA SER A 82 -8.54 0.57 -52.90
C SER A 82 -8.40 -0.87 -53.40
N THR A 83 -9.38 -1.74 -53.15
CA THR A 83 -10.05 -2.49 -54.22
C THR A 83 -11.42 -2.95 -53.73
N SER A 84 -12.42 -2.51 -54.46
CA SER A 84 -13.84 -2.79 -54.33
C SER A 84 -14.16 -4.25 -54.67
N THR A 85 -14.97 -4.91 -53.86
CA THR A 85 -15.95 -5.95 -54.29
C THR A 85 -16.88 -6.19 -53.08
N ALA A 86 -18.01 -5.53 -52.98
CA ALA A 86 -19.28 -5.86 -53.63
C ALA A 86 -19.82 -7.26 -53.22
N ILE A 87 -20.92 -7.19 -52.45
CA ILE A 87 -22.07 -8.12 -52.48
C ILE A 87 -21.92 -9.44 -51.70
N ASN A 88 -22.55 -9.53 -50.52
CA ASN A 88 -23.73 -10.40 -50.37
C ASN A 88 -24.48 -10.16 -49.06
N ALA A 89 -25.78 -9.93 -49.24
CA ALA A 89 -26.81 -9.85 -48.22
C ALA A 89 -27.34 -11.25 -47.88
N SER A 90 -27.70 -11.47 -46.62
CA SER A 90 -28.70 -12.43 -46.13
C SER A 90 -28.88 -12.11 -44.63
N ILE A 91 -29.90 -11.39 -44.16
CA ILE A 91 -31.34 -11.72 -44.12
C ILE A 91 -31.60 -13.19 -43.80
N THR A 92 -31.73 -13.49 -42.50
CA THR A 92 -32.77 -14.41 -41.99
C THR A 92 -33.09 -14.06 -40.53
N LYS A 93 -34.23 -13.39 -40.33
CA LYS A 93 -35.07 -13.45 -39.12
C LYS A 93 -35.94 -14.73 -39.20
N PRO A 94 -36.92 -14.98 -38.31
CA PRO A 94 -36.95 -14.96 -36.83
C PRO A 94 -37.62 -16.24 -36.27
N ILE A 95 -37.53 -16.55 -34.97
CA ILE A 95 -38.56 -17.35 -34.27
C ILE A 95 -38.82 -16.79 -32.86
N THR A 96 -40.05 -16.32 -32.69
CA THR A 96 -40.89 -16.00 -31.51
C THR A 96 -40.99 -17.23 -30.58
N SER A 97 -41.24 -17.20 -29.26
CA SER A 97 -42.40 -16.62 -28.56
C SER A 97 -42.41 -17.02 -27.05
N THR A 98 -43.06 -16.17 -26.22
CA THR A 98 -43.94 -16.47 -25.05
C THR A 98 -43.36 -17.14 -23.78
N SER A 99 -43.80 -16.92 -22.54
CA SER A 99 -44.57 -15.90 -21.77
C SER A 99 -44.70 -16.46 -20.32
N ASN A 100 -45.19 -15.64 -19.38
CA ASN A 100 -45.66 -15.93 -17.99
C ASN A 100 -44.61 -15.78 -16.89
N ASP A 101 -44.66 -14.70 -16.09
CA ASP A 101 -45.54 -14.43 -14.93
C ASP A 101 -45.11 -15.21 -13.67
N GLU A 102 -44.64 -14.49 -12.64
CA GLU A 102 -45.35 -14.39 -11.35
C GLU A 102 -44.64 -13.45 -10.35
N SER A 103 -45.41 -12.43 -9.95
CA SER A 103 -45.48 -11.72 -8.67
C SER A 103 -44.56 -12.11 -7.50
N SER A 104 -43.93 -11.09 -6.88
CA SER A 104 -43.91 -10.99 -5.42
C SER A 104 -43.65 -9.57 -4.90
N MET A 105 -44.65 -9.06 -4.20
CA MET A 105 -44.66 -7.87 -3.34
C MET A 105 -43.81 -8.12 -2.08
N MET A 106 -43.08 -7.11 -1.58
CA MET A 106 -43.23 -6.61 -0.19
C MET A 106 -42.26 -5.48 0.18
N THR A 107 -42.87 -4.41 0.69
CA THR A 107 -42.44 -3.47 1.75
C THR A 107 -41.18 -2.62 1.59
N GLN A 108 -41.46 -1.44 1.02
CA GLN A 108 -41.08 -0.10 1.46
C GLN A 108 -40.88 0.07 2.98
N GLU A 109 -39.69 0.51 3.40
CA GLU A 109 -39.54 1.40 4.56
C GLU A 109 -38.70 2.62 4.17
N GLN A 110 -39.26 3.76 4.55
CA GLN A 110 -38.94 5.11 4.14
C GLN A 110 -38.40 5.83 5.37
N ALA A 111 -37.19 6.41 5.29
CA ALA A 111 -36.73 7.40 6.26
C ALA A 111 -35.78 8.40 5.59
N THR A 112 -36.42 9.43 5.04
CA THR A 112 -36.09 10.87 5.13
C THR A 112 -34.62 11.32 5.07
N SER A 113 -34.35 11.98 3.95
CA SER A 113 -33.32 13.00 3.70
C SER A 113 -33.47 14.25 4.58
N THR A 114 -32.39 14.85 5.10
CA THR A 114 -31.69 16.10 4.69
C THR A 114 -30.98 16.74 5.93
N PRO A 115 -30.27 17.90 5.86
CA PRO A 115 -28.82 18.01 5.72
C PRO A 115 -28.12 18.76 6.90
N SER A 116 -26.79 18.83 6.85
CA SER A 116 -25.89 19.51 7.79
C SER A 116 -26.17 21.03 7.96
N PRO A 117 -25.59 21.67 9.00
CA PRO A 117 -24.51 22.61 8.67
C PRO A 117 -23.34 22.71 9.67
N LYS A 118 -22.21 23.13 9.09
CA LYS A 118 -20.91 23.54 9.66
C LYS A 118 -21.01 24.68 10.69
N ARG A 119 -20.12 24.68 11.70
CA ARG A 119 -19.50 25.86 12.36
C ARG A 119 -18.18 25.39 13.02
N ARG A 120 -17.00 25.75 12.50
CA ARG A 120 -16.24 27.02 12.63
C ARG A 120 -15.56 27.19 13.99
N ARG A 121 -14.28 26.81 14.02
CA ARG A 121 -13.08 27.52 14.55
C ARG A 121 -13.30 28.58 15.66
N LEU A 122 -12.59 28.44 16.77
CA LEU A 122 -11.71 29.50 17.30
C LEU A 122 -10.65 28.95 18.27
N GLU A 123 -9.45 29.49 18.13
CA GLU A 123 -8.30 29.40 19.01
C GLU A 123 -8.54 30.23 20.29
N SER A 124 -7.89 29.84 21.40
CA SER A 124 -7.76 30.70 22.59
C SER A 124 -6.35 30.55 23.14
N GLU A 125 -5.48 31.48 22.75
CA GLU A 125 -4.34 31.93 23.55
C GLU A 125 -4.89 32.93 24.57
N GLU A 126 -4.55 32.77 25.85
CA GLU A 126 -4.60 33.84 26.83
C GLU A 126 -3.24 33.94 27.52
N VAL A 127 -2.62 35.11 27.33
CA VAL A 127 -1.50 35.68 28.06
C VAL A 127 -2.07 36.92 28.79
N VAL A 128 -1.34 37.41 29.80
CA VAL A 128 -1.44 38.72 30.51
C VAL A 128 -2.14 38.58 31.89
N ASP A 129 -1.65 39.04 33.06
CA ASP A 129 -0.58 40.00 33.42
C ASP A 129 -0.03 39.84 34.87
N ASN A 130 0.99 40.65 35.15
CA ASN A 130 1.87 40.84 36.31
C ASN A 130 1.25 41.32 37.65
N VAL A 131 2.02 41.22 38.75
CA VAL A 131 2.68 42.33 39.51
C VAL A 131 3.13 41.86 40.91
N ALA A 132 4.43 42.01 41.23
CA ALA A 132 4.93 42.44 42.55
C ALA A 132 6.46 42.75 42.54
N THR A 133 6.77 44.06 42.54
CA THR A 133 7.82 44.83 43.25
C THR A 133 9.25 44.30 43.51
N ALA A 134 10.22 45.17 43.17
CA ALA A 134 11.69 45.11 43.27
C ALA A 134 12.26 45.29 44.72
N PRO A 135 13.59 45.33 44.97
CA PRO A 135 14.49 46.40 44.49
C PRO A 135 15.88 45.95 43.96
N ALA A 136 16.51 46.88 43.26
CA ALA A 136 17.80 46.77 42.59
C ALA A 136 19.00 46.99 43.52
N VAL A 137 20.09 46.26 43.26
CA VAL A 137 21.47 46.67 43.54
C VAL A 137 22.38 46.02 42.47
N ASP A 138 23.16 46.84 41.77
CA ASP A 138 24.26 46.44 40.88
C ASP A 138 25.58 46.52 41.67
N PRO A 139 26.60 45.66 41.44
CA PRO A 139 27.65 46.04 40.47
C PRO A 139 28.34 44.87 39.71
N MET A 140 28.56 45.04 38.39
CA MET A 140 29.78 44.84 37.54
C MET A 140 30.85 43.74 37.88
N PRO A 141 31.78 43.39 36.95
CA PRO A 141 31.71 42.70 35.64
C PRO A 141 32.37 41.30 35.68
N THR A 142 31.93 40.34 34.86
CA THR A 142 32.74 39.12 34.60
C THR A 142 32.79 38.80 33.11
N VAL A 143 34.02 38.80 32.60
CA VAL A 143 34.43 38.35 31.27
C VAL A 143 33.92 36.93 31.04
N ALA A 144 32.95 36.76 30.14
CA ALA A 144 32.56 35.47 29.61
C ALA A 144 33.07 35.37 28.18
N THR A 145 34.22 34.72 28.03
CA THR A 145 34.68 34.14 26.76
C THR A 145 33.55 33.25 26.23
N PRO A 146 33.06 33.42 24.99
CA PRO A 146 32.16 32.43 24.43
C PRO A 146 33.01 31.22 24.05
N THR A 147 33.14 30.28 24.98
CA THR A 147 33.41 28.90 24.63
C THR A 147 32.24 28.50 23.74
N ARG A 148 32.49 28.50 22.42
CA ARG A 148 31.59 27.93 21.41
C ARG A 148 31.48 26.45 21.71
N SER A 149 30.61 26.14 22.67
CA SER A 149 30.02 24.82 22.80
C SER A 149 29.29 24.60 21.48
N GLU A 150 29.84 23.73 20.64
CA GLU A 150 29.07 23.04 19.62
C GLU A 150 28.00 22.23 20.36
N ALA A 151 26.96 22.92 20.80
CA ALA A 151 25.70 22.30 21.15
C ALA A 151 25.21 21.69 19.83
N VAL A 152 25.59 20.45 19.58
CA VAL A 152 24.91 19.57 18.64
C VAL A 152 23.45 19.65 19.05
N GLU A 153 22.66 20.43 18.30
CA GLU A 153 21.23 20.55 18.55
C GLU A 153 20.67 19.14 18.64
N SER A 154 20.19 18.75 19.82
CA SER A 154 19.65 17.43 20.06
C SER A 154 18.40 17.27 19.20
N ARG A 155 18.57 16.68 18.02
CA ARG A 155 17.48 16.51 17.06
C ARG A 155 16.41 15.61 17.69
N PRO A 156 15.12 15.94 17.57
CA PRO A 156 14.06 15.06 18.04
C PRO A 156 14.18 13.67 17.39
N ILE A 157 14.03 12.62 18.20
CA ILE A 157 14.08 11.21 17.74
C ILE A 157 13.12 10.97 16.57
N GLY A 158 11.95 11.63 16.56
CA GLY A 158 11.00 11.54 15.45
C GLY A 158 11.58 12.01 14.11
N THR A 159 12.37 13.09 14.11
CA THR A 159 13.02 13.61 12.89
C THR A 159 14.07 12.65 12.36
N ILE A 160 14.85 12.03 13.25
CA ILE A 160 15.83 11.00 12.90
C ILE A 160 15.12 9.81 12.25
N ILE A 161 14.03 9.33 12.88
CA ILE A 161 13.23 8.21 12.36
C ILE A 161 12.60 8.57 11.01
N ALA A 162 12.12 9.79 10.81
CA ALA A 162 11.55 10.21 9.53
C ALA A 162 12.59 10.13 8.40
N GLN A 163 13.76 10.72 8.61
CA GLN A 163 14.86 10.67 7.64
C GLN A 163 15.33 9.23 7.38
N PHE A 164 15.41 8.41 8.43
CA PHE A 164 15.71 6.98 8.30
C PHE A 164 14.69 6.25 7.41
N VAL A 165 13.40 6.45 7.66
CA VAL A 165 12.32 5.84 6.89
C VAL A 165 12.43 6.26 5.41
N ASP A 166 12.60 7.55 5.12
CA ASP A 166 12.67 8.03 3.74
C ASP A 166 13.92 7.58 2.99
N THR A 167 15.02 7.38 3.71
CA THR A 167 16.27 6.86 3.16
C THR A 167 16.10 5.40 2.75
N PHE A 168 15.63 4.53 3.64
CA PHE A 168 15.65 3.07 3.42
C PHE A 168 14.36 2.49 2.85
N THR A 169 13.32 3.28 2.69
CA THR A 169 12.02 2.77 2.22
C THR A 169 11.44 3.63 1.11
N ARG A 170 10.63 3.00 0.26
CA ARG A 170 9.87 3.66 -0.80
C ARG A 170 8.38 3.36 -0.64
N PRO A 171 7.48 4.26 -1.05
CA PRO A 171 6.09 3.91 -1.29
C PRO A 171 6.01 2.69 -2.20
N ILE A 172 5.11 1.78 -1.89
CA ILE A 172 4.88 0.61 -2.73
C ILE A 172 3.98 1.00 -3.91
N ALA A 173 4.24 0.41 -5.07
CA ALA A 173 3.38 0.60 -6.23
C ALA A 173 2.07 -0.19 -6.06
N ASN A 174 0.98 0.26 -6.68
CA ASN A 174 -0.34 -0.38 -6.53
C ASN A 174 -0.39 -1.84 -7.01
N ASP A 175 0.57 -2.26 -7.84
CA ASP A 175 0.72 -3.63 -8.35
C ASP A 175 1.64 -4.51 -7.48
N ASP A 176 2.45 -3.92 -6.61
CA ASP A 176 3.33 -4.64 -5.70
C ASP A 176 2.56 -5.02 -4.42
N ASN A 177 1.91 -6.18 -4.49
CA ASN A 177 1.07 -6.71 -3.40
C ASN A 177 1.83 -7.61 -2.42
N VAL A 178 3.15 -7.71 -2.55
CA VAL A 178 3.96 -8.70 -1.83
C VAL A 178 5.08 -8.04 -1.03
N SER A 179 5.71 -6.97 -1.52
CA SER A 179 6.96 -6.43 -0.96
C SER A 179 6.83 -5.48 0.22
N PHE A 180 5.70 -5.51 0.93
CA PHE A 180 5.45 -4.61 2.06
C PHE A 180 6.37 -4.90 3.25
N ILE A 181 6.73 -3.88 4.02
CA ILE A 181 7.49 -4.03 5.27
C ILE A 181 6.54 -4.48 6.39
N PRO A 182 6.80 -5.58 7.13
CA PRO A 182 5.96 -5.97 8.25
C PRO A 182 6.11 -4.98 9.41
N ASN A 183 5.07 -4.84 10.23
CA ASN A 183 5.06 -3.90 11.36
C ASN A 183 5.57 -4.49 12.68
N THR A 184 6.10 -5.72 12.66
CA THR A 184 6.75 -6.34 13.80
C THR A 184 7.64 -7.50 13.36
N GLY A 185 8.54 -7.91 14.25
CA GLY A 185 9.42 -9.07 14.10
C GLY A 185 10.70 -8.76 13.33
N ARG A 186 11.51 -9.80 13.11
CA ARG A 186 12.88 -9.71 12.58
C ARG A 186 13.05 -9.12 11.18
N PHE A 187 11.95 -8.94 10.45
CA PHE A 187 11.94 -8.32 9.11
C PHE A 187 11.38 -6.89 9.12
N GLY A 188 10.97 -6.40 10.30
CA GLY A 188 10.34 -5.11 10.48
C GLY A 188 11.33 -3.95 10.44
N LEU A 189 10.81 -2.75 10.20
CA LEU A 189 11.61 -1.54 10.08
C LEU A 189 12.29 -1.14 11.40
N TYR A 190 11.65 -1.45 12.53
CA TYR A 190 12.21 -1.21 13.86
C TYR A 190 13.47 -2.05 14.11
N GLU A 191 13.48 -3.30 13.65
CA GLU A 191 14.65 -4.19 13.76
C GLU A 191 15.84 -3.62 12.97
N LEU A 192 15.59 -3.22 11.71
CA LEU A 192 16.61 -2.56 10.89
C LEU A 192 17.14 -1.28 11.55
N TYR A 193 16.25 -0.44 12.10
CA TYR A 193 16.65 0.78 12.80
C TYR A 193 17.58 0.46 13.97
N CYS A 194 17.26 -0.56 14.77
CA CYS A 194 18.06 -0.97 15.91
C CYS A 194 19.44 -1.53 15.51
N GLN A 195 19.56 -2.13 14.33
CA GLN A 195 20.82 -2.65 13.80
C GLN A 195 21.72 -1.56 13.21
N LEU A 196 21.13 -0.52 12.61
CA LEU A 196 21.88 0.56 11.96
C LEU A 196 22.25 1.69 12.92
N VAL A 197 21.32 2.09 13.81
CA VAL A 197 21.55 3.15 14.80
C VAL A 197 22.10 2.51 16.07
N GLN A 198 23.38 2.71 16.36
CA GLN A 198 24.01 2.10 17.53
C GLN A 198 23.72 2.88 18.83
N ASP A 199 23.55 4.21 18.74
CA ASP A 199 23.24 5.04 19.90
C ASP A 199 21.83 4.77 20.42
N LYS A 200 21.76 4.08 21.57
CA LYS A 200 20.50 3.75 22.26
C LYS A 200 19.74 4.98 22.74
N LYS A 201 20.36 6.14 22.87
CA LYS A 201 19.65 7.39 23.21
C LYS A 201 18.71 7.82 22.08
N CYS A 202 19.02 7.45 20.84
CA CYS A 202 18.20 7.71 19.68
C CYS A 202 17.15 6.61 19.43
N HIS A 203 17.02 5.62 20.32
CA HIS A 203 16.06 4.53 20.19
C HIS A 203 14.74 4.90 20.86
N PRO A 204 13.59 4.69 20.20
CA PRO A 204 12.30 4.71 20.87
C PRO A 204 12.27 3.68 22.00
N LYS A 205 11.56 4.00 23.09
CA LYS A 205 11.43 3.11 24.25
C LYS A 205 10.83 1.74 23.91
N ARG A 206 10.04 1.66 22.83
CA ARG A 206 9.34 0.47 22.37
C ARG A 206 9.08 0.51 20.87
N GLU A 207 8.89 -0.66 20.25
CA GLU A 207 8.56 -0.82 18.82
C GLU A 207 7.27 -0.08 18.43
N ASP A 208 6.23 -0.10 19.28
CA ASP A 208 4.97 0.60 19.01
C ASP A 208 5.14 2.13 18.94
N VAL A 209 6.05 2.68 19.76
CA VAL A 209 6.41 4.09 19.76
C VAL A 209 7.16 4.47 18.49
N PHE A 210 8.09 3.62 18.04
CA PHE A 210 8.78 3.80 16.75
C PHE A 210 7.76 3.95 15.62
N TYR A 211 6.84 2.99 15.48
CA TYR A 211 5.83 3.08 14.44
C TYR A 211 4.86 4.23 14.64
N LYS A 212 4.56 4.66 15.87
CA LYS A 212 3.75 5.86 16.11
C LYS A 212 4.45 7.11 15.54
N MET A 213 5.76 7.25 15.76
CA MET A 213 6.57 8.36 15.23
C MET A 213 6.62 8.34 13.69
N THR A 214 6.77 7.16 13.06
CA THR A 214 6.75 7.08 11.58
C THR A 214 5.45 7.61 10.97
N SER A 215 4.30 7.46 11.64
CA SER A 215 3.01 7.97 11.16
C SER A 215 2.75 9.43 11.46
N MET A 216 3.55 10.07 12.32
CA MET A 216 3.42 11.50 12.58
C MET A 216 4.09 12.34 11.48
N HIS A 217 5.08 11.80 10.79
CA HIS A 217 5.87 12.50 9.77
C HIS A 217 5.37 12.30 8.34
N GLY A 218 4.25 11.60 8.15
CA GLY A 218 3.57 11.43 6.87
C GLY A 218 2.36 10.52 7.01
N LYS A 219 1.39 10.60 6.08
CA LYS A 219 0.32 9.61 5.96
C LYS A 219 0.93 8.29 5.51
N VAL A 220 1.50 7.55 6.44
CA VAL A 220 1.91 6.17 6.17
C VAL A 220 0.65 5.34 6.27
N ASP A 221 0.07 5.02 5.10
CA ASP A 221 -1.08 4.14 5.04
C ASP A 221 -0.70 2.77 5.59
N ARG A 222 -1.67 2.13 6.25
CA ARG A 222 -1.47 0.87 6.96
C ARG A 222 -2.52 -0.15 6.59
N GLN A 223 -2.08 -1.37 6.27
CA GLN A 223 -2.99 -2.46 5.91
C GLN A 223 -2.89 -3.62 6.91
N ARG A 224 -4.03 -4.15 7.37
CA ARG A 224 -4.06 -5.35 8.23
C ARG A 224 -4.16 -6.60 7.37
N VAL A 225 -3.03 -7.06 6.84
CA VAL A 225 -2.99 -8.28 6.03
C VAL A 225 -1.75 -9.10 6.41
N ASN A 226 -1.91 -10.42 6.41
CA ASN A 226 -0.81 -11.35 6.64
C ASN A 226 0.27 -11.20 5.55
N ARG A 227 1.53 -11.36 5.94
CA ARG A 227 2.67 -11.32 5.04
C ARG A 227 3.43 -12.63 5.13
N TYR A 228 4.08 -12.98 4.03
CA TYR A 228 4.77 -14.24 3.88
C TYR A 228 6.17 -13.95 3.35
N TYR A 229 7.17 -14.55 3.99
CA TYR A 229 8.57 -14.39 3.61
C TYR A 229 9.25 -15.75 3.53
N GLN A 230 10.19 -15.85 2.61
CA GLN A 230 11.19 -16.91 2.57
C GLN A 230 12.51 -16.33 3.09
N CYS A 231 13.18 -17.03 4.00
CA CYS A 231 14.49 -16.65 4.51
C CYS A 231 15.34 -17.89 4.78
N THR A 232 16.62 -17.70 5.06
CA THR A 232 17.49 -18.79 5.53
C THR A 232 17.06 -19.21 6.94
N GLU A 233 17.17 -20.50 7.25
CA GLU A 233 17.00 -20.98 8.63
C GLU A 233 18.07 -20.43 9.58
N GLU A 234 17.76 -20.33 10.87
CA GLU A 234 18.68 -19.81 11.89
C GLU A 234 19.96 -20.65 12.05
N ASN A 235 19.90 -21.93 11.64
CA ASN A 235 21.05 -22.84 11.66
C ASN A 235 21.88 -22.81 10.36
N GLY A 236 21.53 -21.96 9.39
CA GLY A 236 22.25 -21.81 8.12
C GLY A 236 21.91 -22.84 7.03
N ASP A 237 21.38 -24.01 7.41
CA ASP A 237 21.00 -25.07 6.49
C ASP A 237 19.48 -25.09 6.25
N GLY A 238 19.04 -24.49 5.15
CA GLY A 238 17.65 -24.62 4.67
C GLY A 238 16.92 -23.30 4.43
N LYS A 239 15.71 -23.43 3.88
CA LYS A 239 14.79 -22.31 3.62
C LYS A 239 13.63 -22.38 4.59
N GLN A 240 13.46 -21.32 5.37
CA GLN A 240 12.31 -21.13 6.24
C GLN A 240 11.24 -20.27 5.56
N PHE A 241 9.98 -20.66 5.73
CA PHE A 241 8.82 -19.90 5.27
C PHE A 241 8.07 -19.34 6.49
N VAL A 242 7.98 -18.02 6.57
CA VAL A 242 7.45 -17.33 7.76
C VAL A 242 6.18 -16.56 7.42
N GLN A 243 5.14 -16.77 8.22
CA GLN A 243 3.94 -15.93 8.20
C GLN A 243 4.02 -14.83 9.27
N CYS A 244 4.09 -13.57 8.84
CA CYS A 244 4.00 -12.41 9.72
C CYS A 244 2.53 -11.95 9.80
N LYS A 245 1.91 -12.15 10.96
CA LYS A 245 0.57 -11.61 11.24
C LYS A 245 0.68 -10.12 11.61
N PRO A 246 -0.21 -9.25 11.11
CA PRO A 246 -0.19 -7.84 11.48
C PRO A 246 -0.52 -7.69 12.97
N GLN A 247 0.30 -6.98 13.72
CA GLN A 247 0.02 -6.62 15.12
C GLN A 247 -0.40 -5.15 15.24
N GLY A 248 -1.38 -4.83 16.08
CA GLY A 248 -1.80 -3.43 16.31
C GLY A 248 -2.32 -2.70 15.05
N LYS A 249 -1.78 -1.52 14.76
CA LYS A 249 -2.08 -0.75 13.54
C LYS A 249 -1.26 -1.37 12.39
N GLY A 250 -1.91 -1.79 11.31
CA GLY A 250 -1.37 -2.66 10.25
C GLY A 250 -0.03 -2.26 9.61
N VAL A 251 0.46 -3.10 8.69
CA VAL A 251 1.79 -2.94 8.07
C VAL A 251 1.93 -1.64 7.28
N LEU A 252 3.13 -1.06 7.23
CA LEU A 252 3.39 0.14 6.45
C LEU A 252 3.22 -0.18 4.95
N ILE A 253 2.50 0.68 4.21
CA ILE A 253 2.37 0.59 2.75
C ILE A 253 3.64 1.13 2.08
N ARG A 254 4.77 0.51 2.43
CA ARG A 254 6.12 0.83 1.95
C ARG A 254 6.91 -0.46 1.78
N ARG A 255 7.92 -0.42 0.92
CA ARG A 255 8.88 -1.49 0.69
C ARG A 255 10.29 -1.00 0.98
N TYR A 256 11.20 -1.93 1.27
CA TYR A 256 12.62 -1.60 1.35
C TYR A 256 13.12 -1.08 0.01
N ARG A 257 13.96 -0.05 0.05
CA ARG A 257 14.57 0.54 -1.13
C ARG A 257 15.57 -0.45 -1.73
N LYS A 258 15.24 -1.00 -2.89
CA LYS A 258 16.23 -1.71 -3.72
C LYS A 258 16.87 -0.72 -4.67
N VAL A 259 18.19 -0.79 -4.78
CA VAL A 259 19.01 0.07 -5.65
C VAL A 259 19.76 -0.84 -6.62
N GLY A 260 20.04 -0.37 -7.83
CA GLY A 260 20.63 -1.21 -8.88
C GLY A 260 22.08 -1.59 -8.59
N THR A 261 22.80 -0.70 -7.89
CA THR A 261 24.19 -0.87 -7.51
C THR A 261 24.42 -0.43 -6.06
N VAL A 262 25.53 -0.88 -5.47
CA VAL A 262 25.93 -0.54 -4.10
C VAL A 262 26.30 0.94 -4.01
N GLU A 263 26.94 1.48 -5.05
CA GLU A 263 27.40 2.87 -5.13
C GLU A 263 26.22 3.86 -5.08
N GLU A 264 25.13 3.55 -5.78
CA GLU A 264 23.91 4.37 -5.75
C GLU A 264 23.28 4.37 -4.34
N LEU A 265 23.33 3.23 -3.64
CA LEU A 265 22.84 3.14 -2.26
C LEU A 265 23.74 3.91 -1.29
N GLU A 266 25.07 3.83 -1.47
CA GLU A 266 26.03 4.62 -0.71
C GLU A 266 25.80 6.12 -0.89
N ASP A 267 25.55 6.61 -2.10
CA ASP A 267 25.27 8.02 -2.34
C ASP A 267 23.96 8.47 -1.66
N VAL A 268 22.90 7.65 -1.72
CA VAL A 268 21.64 7.90 -1.01
C VAL A 268 21.85 7.95 0.50
N VAL A 269 22.63 7.03 1.06
CA VAL A 269 22.92 6.99 2.50
C VAL A 269 23.79 8.18 2.88
N ARG A 270 24.87 8.45 2.15
CA ARG A 270 25.81 9.54 2.43
C ARG A 270 25.15 10.92 2.43
N THR A 271 24.15 11.11 1.57
CA THR A 271 23.39 12.37 1.49
C THR A 271 22.26 12.48 2.51
N ALA A 272 21.94 11.40 3.23
CA ALA A 272 20.87 11.40 4.21
C ALA A 272 21.26 12.19 5.48
N PRO A 273 20.47 13.18 5.92
CA PRO A 273 20.81 14.04 7.05
C PRO A 273 21.08 13.30 8.37
N PHE A 274 20.36 12.19 8.62
CA PHE A 274 20.52 11.45 9.88
C PHE A 274 21.89 10.74 9.99
N ILE A 275 22.57 10.48 8.88
CA ILE A 275 23.92 9.89 8.88
C ILE A 275 24.91 10.85 9.52
N SER A 276 24.88 12.14 9.14
CA SER A 276 25.75 13.15 9.74
C SER A 276 25.34 13.49 11.17
N TRP A 277 24.04 13.53 11.47
CA TRP A 277 23.56 13.80 12.85
C TRP A 277 23.99 12.75 13.86
N LEU A 278 24.11 11.49 13.42
CA LEU A 278 24.48 10.36 14.26
C LEU A 278 25.95 9.97 14.15
N GLY A 279 26.73 10.65 13.30
CA GLY A 279 28.13 10.32 13.04
C GLY A 279 28.33 8.91 12.49
N LEU A 280 27.40 8.42 11.65
CA LEU A 280 27.47 7.10 11.06
C LEU A 280 28.35 7.10 9.81
N ASP A 281 29.08 6.01 9.57
CA ASP A 281 29.78 5.80 8.31
C ASP A 281 28.86 5.11 7.30
N ALA A 282 28.63 5.75 6.15
CA ALA A 282 27.85 5.19 5.06
C ALA A 282 28.40 3.82 4.60
N LYS A 283 29.73 3.64 4.61
CA LYS A 283 30.40 2.38 4.21
C LYS A 283 30.12 1.22 5.16
N GLU A 284 29.76 1.50 6.41
CA GLU A 284 29.33 0.48 7.36
C GLU A 284 27.82 0.24 7.33
N VAL A 285 27.05 1.31 7.09
CA VAL A 285 25.59 1.27 7.08
C VAL A 285 25.07 0.50 5.87
N VAL A 286 25.65 0.71 4.70
CA VAL A 286 25.20 0.08 3.44
C VAL A 286 25.29 -1.44 3.49
N PRO A 287 26.43 -2.07 3.84
CA PRO A 287 26.52 -3.52 3.91
C PRO A 287 25.56 -4.15 4.94
N LYS A 288 25.31 -3.46 6.06
CA LYS A 288 24.34 -3.90 7.08
C LYS A 288 22.92 -3.87 6.53
N TYR A 289 22.56 -2.80 5.84
CA TYR A 289 21.26 -2.67 5.18
C TYR A 289 21.07 -3.75 4.10
N GLU A 290 22.06 -3.95 3.23
CA GLU A 290 21.97 -4.97 2.17
C GLU A 290 21.85 -6.37 2.75
N ARG A 291 22.66 -6.71 3.76
CA ARG A 291 22.56 -8.00 4.44
C ARG A 291 21.18 -8.22 5.04
N PHE A 292 20.61 -7.19 5.64
CA PHE A 292 19.26 -7.25 6.20
C PHE A 292 18.22 -7.52 5.11
N VAL A 293 18.20 -6.71 4.04
CA VAL A 293 17.18 -6.82 2.97
C VAL A 293 17.34 -8.08 2.14
N ASN A 294 18.57 -8.57 1.94
CA ASN A 294 18.84 -9.82 1.25
C ASN A 294 18.62 -11.06 2.13
N GLY A 295 18.46 -10.88 3.45
CA GLY A 295 18.18 -11.95 4.40
C GLY A 295 16.78 -12.56 4.28
N PHE A 296 15.87 -11.93 3.53
CA PHE A 296 14.52 -12.43 3.31
C PHE A 296 13.95 -11.99 1.97
N VAL A 297 13.04 -12.80 1.43
CA VAL A 297 12.35 -12.56 0.17
C VAL A 297 10.85 -12.58 0.44
N PRO A 298 10.13 -11.48 0.14
CA PRO A 298 8.67 -11.48 0.19
C PRO A 298 8.09 -12.47 -0.83
N ILE A 299 7.12 -13.29 -0.42
CA ILE A 299 6.49 -14.33 -1.25
C ILE A 299 4.97 -14.25 -1.25
N ALA A 300 4.33 -14.81 -2.27
CA ALA A 300 2.88 -14.88 -2.32
C ALA A 300 2.31 -15.89 -1.30
N LYS A 301 1.05 -15.68 -0.89
CA LYS A 301 0.32 -16.63 -0.02
C LYS A 301 0.25 -18.04 -0.62
N GLY A 302 0.14 -18.14 -1.95
CA GLY A 302 0.12 -19.41 -2.67
C GLY A 302 1.42 -20.20 -2.49
N GLU A 303 2.57 -19.51 -2.62
CA GLU A 303 3.90 -20.09 -2.42
C GLU A 303 4.10 -20.56 -0.98
N TYR A 304 3.72 -19.73 0.00
CA TYR A 304 3.76 -20.12 1.41
C TYR A 304 2.94 -21.38 1.68
N ARG A 305 1.72 -21.45 1.14
CA ARG A 305 0.83 -22.61 1.30
C ARG A 305 1.43 -23.86 0.66
N ALA A 306 1.91 -23.76 -0.58
CA ALA A 306 2.54 -24.88 -1.26
C ALA A 306 3.65 -25.48 -0.40
N GLN A 307 4.55 -24.66 0.13
CA GLN A 307 5.67 -25.13 0.94
C GLN A 307 5.25 -25.63 2.34
N SER A 308 4.22 -25.03 2.93
CA SER A 308 3.67 -25.48 4.22
C SER A 308 2.95 -26.83 4.12
N THR A 309 2.44 -27.21 2.94
CA THR A 309 1.81 -28.51 2.70
C THR A 309 2.84 -29.63 2.47
N TRP A 310 4.10 -29.29 2.14
CA TRP A 310 5.20 -30.24 1.96
C TRP A 310 5.96 -30.57 3.25
N VAL A 311 5.74 -29.83 4.34
CA VAL A 311 6.14 -30.29 5.69
C VAL A 311 5.19 -31.44 6.05
N GLN A 312 5.67 -32.67 5.86
CA GLN A 312 4.87 -33.89 5.96
C GLN A 312 3.97 -33.94 7.20
N PRO A 313 2.78 -34.56 7.10
CA PRO A 313 2.06 -35.00 8.29
C PRO A 313 3.02 -35.86 9.12
N SER A 314 3.08 -35.60 10.43
CA SER A 314 3.93 -36.40 11.32
C SER A 314 3.67 -37.89 11.09
N THR A 315 4.73 -38.68 11.20
CA THR A 315 4.73 -40.15 11.05
C THR A 315 3.65 -40.83 11.91
N ASP A 316 3.13 -40.15 12.94
CA ASP A 316 2.02 -40.58 13.78
C ASP A 316 0.67 -40.65 13.04
N ALA A 317 0.41 -39.76 12.08
CA ALA A 317 -0.84 -39.76 11.31
C ALA A 317 -0.92 -40.95 10.34
N ILE A 318 0.23 -41.38 9.81
CA ILE A 318 0.32 -42.55 8.92
C ILE A 318 0.20 -43.84 9.73
N GLN A 319 0.77 -43.90 10.94
CA GLN A 319 0.61 -45.07 11.83
C GLN A 319 -0.80 -45.23 12.39
N GLN A 320 -1.56 -44.15 12.58
CA GLN A 320 -2.97 -44.25 12.97
C GLN A 320 -3.88 -44.71 11.82
N ALA A 321 -3.58 -44.33 10.57
CA ALA A 321 -4.35 -44.76 9.41
C ALA A 321 -4.11 -46.22 9.00
N LEU A 322 -2.95 -46.79 9.37
CA LEU A 322 -2.61 -48.20 9.11
C LEU A 322 -3.06 -49.17 10.22
N ARG A 323 -3.65 -48.65 11.31
CA ARG A 323 -4.19 -49.46 12.42
C ARG A 323 -5.72 -49.51 12.46
N ALA A 324 -6.40 -48.87 11.50
CA ALA A 324 -7.84 -48.95 11.28
C ALA A 324 -8.14 -49.86 10.09
#